data_AF-E6Q5Q7-F1
#
_entry.id   AF-E6Q5Q7-F1
#
_cell.length_a   1.000
_cell.length_b   1.000
_cell.length_c   1.000
_cell.angle_alpha   90.00
_cell.angle_beta   90.00
_cell.angle_gamma   90.00
#
_symmetry.space_group_name_H-M   'P 1'
#
loop_
_entity.id
_entity.type
_entity.pdbx_description
1 polymer ?
#
loop_
_entity_poly.entity_id
_entity_poly.type
_entity_poly.pdbx_seq_one_letter_code
_entity_poly.pdbx_strand_id
1 'polypeptide(L)'
;MGRITFTLAVRAELSDAEQSNIMTYRLGETLLYERATITDRGSGLLGVASRLAFKMTNLSVSVNDLLRGKIIECKDIVEMLAIEEQIKEAAHTFTNVLNAAASFGGDVVVQIDALT
;
A
#
# COMPACT_ATOMS: atom_id res chain seq x y z
N MET A 1 13.70 31.08 -10.83
CA MET A 1 14.24 30.11 -9.85
C MET A 1 13.53 28.79 -10.06
N GLY A 2 14.27 27.72 -10.42
CA GLY A 2 13.69 26.40 -10.67
C GLY A 2 13.34 25.71 -9.35
N ARG A 3 12.12 25.17 -9.24
CA ARG A 3 11.72 24.32 -8.12
C ARG A 3 12.22 22.90 -8.40
N ILE A 4 12.99 22.34 -7.46
CA ILE A 4 13.39 20.92 -7.51
C ILE A 4 12.20 20.08 -7.08
N THR A 5 11.89 19.03 -7.85
CA THR A 5 10.87 18.03 -7.53
C THR A 5 11.55 16.66 -7.56
N PHE A 6 11.15 15.78 -6.64
CA PHE A 6 11.62 14.40 -6.57
C PHE A 6 10.53 13.48 -7.11
N THR A 7 10.92 12.35 -7.70
CA THR A 7 9.97 11.41 -8.30
C THR A 7 10.29 10.00 -7.85
N LEU A 8 9.29 9.30 -7.34
CA LEU A 8 9.37 7.89 -6.97
C LEU A 8 8.49 7.07 -7.92
N ALA A 9 9.10 6.17 -8.67
CA ALA A 9 8.40 5.23 -9.55
C ALA A 9 8.41 3.84 -8.89
N VAL A 10 7.23 3.23 -8.77
CA VAL A 10 7.08 1.92 -8.13
C VAL A 10 6.22 1.01 -8.98
N ARG A 11 6.60 -0.27 -9.06
CA ARG A 11 5.88 -1.31 -9.80
C ARG A 11 6.19 -2.66 -9.17
N ALA A 12 5.19 -3.54 -9.08
CA ALA A 12 5.40 -4.91 -8.67
C ALA A 12 5.81 -5.77 -9.88
N GLU A 13 6.79 -6.64 -9.68
CA GLU A 13 7.08 -7.75 -10.57
C GLU A 13 6.32 -8.97 -10.08
N LEU A 14 5.61 -9.65 -10.98
CA LEU A 14 4.74 -10.77 -10.66
C LEU A 14 5.02 -11.93 -11.60
N SER A 15 4.91 -13.13 -11.07
CA SER A 15 4.83 -14.36 -11.85
C SER A 15 3.47 -14.51 -12.54
N ASP A 16 3.41 -15.37 -13.55
CA ASP A 16 2.16 -15.68 -14.27
C ASP A 16 1.07 -16.23 -13.33
N ALA A 17 1.46 -17.02 -12.33
CA ALA A 17 0.55 -17.60 -11.33
C ALA A 17 -0.08 -16.50 -10.45
N GLU A 18 0.74 -15.56 -9.95
CA GLU A 18 0.26 -14.42 -9.17
C GLU A 18 -0.68 -13.54 -9.99
N GLN A 19 -0.32 -13.27 -11.25
CA GLN A 19 -1.16 -12.48 -12.15
C GLN A 19 -2.51 -13.17 -12.41
N SER A 20 -2.51 -14.48 -12.59
CA SER A 20 -3.73 -15.29 -12.75
C SER A 20 -4.60 -15.27 -11.49
N ASN A 21 -4.00 -15.38 -10.31
CA ASN A 21 -4.71 -15.30 -9.02
C ASN A 21 -5.38 -13.93 -8.83
N ILE A 22 -4.69 -12.84 -9.15
CA ILE A 22 -5.26 -11.48 -9.07
C ILE A 22 -6.49 -11.36 -9.97
N MET A 23 -6.43 -11.88 -11.20
CA MET A 23 -7.56 -11.84 -12.13
C MET A 23 -8.72 -12.72 -11.65
N THR A 24 -8.42 -13.94 -11.22
CA THR A 24 -9.39 -14.93 -10.75
C THR A 24 -10.19 -14.41 -9.56
N TYR A 25 -9.49 -13.83 -8.58
CA TYR A 25 -10.11 -13.32 -7.35
C TYR A 25 -10.47 -11.83 -7.42
N ARG A 26 -10.30 -11.19 -8.58
CA ARG A 26 -10.62 -9.77 -8.83
C ARG A 26 -9.97 -8.81 -7.82
N LEU A 27 -8.72 -9.09 -7.45
CA LEU A 27 -8.03 -8.37 -6.39
C LEU A 27 -7.54 -6.97 -6.81
N GLY A 28 -7.66 -6.58 -8.09
CA GLY A 28 -7.08 -5.36 -8.63
C GLY A 28 -7.46 -4.06 -7.89
N GLU A 29 -8.69 -3.95 -7.42
CA GLU A 29 -9.16 -2.76 -6.68
C GLU A 29 -8.92 -2.84 -5.16
N THR A 30 -8.29 -3.92 -4.68
CA THR A 30 -7.97 -4.07 -3.26
C THR A 30 -6.98 -3.00 -2.84
N LEU A 31 -7.34 -2.22 -1.82
CA LEU A 31 -6.45 -1.24 -1.22
C LEU A 31 -5.43 -1.98 -0.33
N LEU A 32 -4.15 -1.77 -0.63
CA LEU A 32 -3.02 -2.30 0.11
C LEU A 32 -2.56 -1.34 1.22
N TYR A 33 -2.81 -0.05 1.00
CA TYR A 33 -2.56 1.00 1.96
C TYR A 33 -3.54 2.14 1.75
N GLU A 34 -4.12 2.62 2.85
CA GLU A 34 -4.92 3.83 2.90
C GLU A 34 -4.52 4.59 4.17
N ARG A 35 -4.00 5.80 4.01
CA ARG A 35 -3.69 6.65 5.17
C ARG A 35 -5.00 7.12 5.80
N ALA A 36 -5.28 6.65 7.02
CA ALA A 36 -6.37 7.20 7.82
C ALA A 36 -6.12 8.70 8.08
N THR A 37 -7.06 9.54 7.64
CA THR A 37 -7.09 10.95 8.05
C THR A 37 -7.48 10.99 9.52
N ILE A 38 -6.50 10.96 10.43
CA ILE A 38 -6.74 11.36 11.81
C ILE A 38 -7.09 12.84 11.77
N THR A 39 -8.39 13.10 11.63
CA THR A 39 -8.98 14.42 11.77
C THR A 39 -9.26 14.55 13.25
N ASP A 40 -8.24 14.91 14.04
CA ASP A 40 -8.45 15.20 15.45
C ASP A 40 -9.33 16.45 15.56
N ARG A 41 -10.65 16.24 15.78
CA ARG A 41 -11.63 17.30 16.05
C ARG A 41 -11.55 17.70 17.52
N GLY A 42 -10.37 18.14 17.95
CA GLY A 42 -10.12 18.67 19.29
C GLY A 42 -10.39 20.18 19.35
N SER A 43 -11.52 20.57 19.96
CA SER A 43 -11.86 21.96 20.28
C SER A 43 -10.90 22.52 21.33
N GLY A 44 -9.90 23.32 20.92
CA GLY A 44 -9.00 24.00 21.86
C GLY A 44 -7.78 24.65 21.22
N LEU A 45 -7.02 25.40 22.03
CA LEU A 45 -5.82 26.21 21.73
C LEU A 45 -4.68 25.49 20.94
N LEU A 46 -4.84 24.20 20.63
CA LEU A 46 -4.03 23.38 19.73
C LEU A 46 -4.25 23.68 18.23
N GLY A 47 -5.24 24.50 17.87
CA GLY A 47 -5.55 24.92 16.49
C GLY A 47 -4.45 25.70 15.75
N VAL A 48 -3.30 25.95 16.38
CA VAL A 48 -2.11 26.57 15.75
C VAL A 48 -0.95 25.59 15.50
N ALA A 49 -0.96 24.40 16.10
CA ALA A 49 0.04 23.36 15.85
C ALA A 49 -0.20 22.61 14.53
N SER A 50 -1.37 22.77 13.93
CA SER A 50 -1.74 22.33 12.58
C SER A 50 -0.97 23.02 11.45
N ARG A 51 -0.07 23.96 11.75
CA ARG A 51 0.78 24.64 10.75
C ARG A 51 1.95 23.78 10.23
N LEU A 52 2.22 22.65 10.85
CA LEU A 52 2.89 21.52 10.20
C LEU A 52 1.84 20.61 9.56
N ALA A 53 0.92 21.21 8.82
CA ALA A 53 0.14 20.52 7.82
C ALA A 53 1.12 20.05 6.74
N PHE A 54 1.78 18.91 7.00
CA PHE A 54 2.11 18.00 5.93
C PHE A 54 0.82 17.88 5.13
N LYS A 55 0.79 18.54 3.97
CA LYS A 55 -0.28 18.44 2.99
C LYS A 55 -0.40 16.95 2.75
N MET A 56 -1.33 16.31 3.46
CA MET A 56 -1.50 14.87 3.49
C MET A 56 -1.82 14.50 2.06
N THR A 57 -0.81 14.02 1.34
CA THR A 57 -1.07 13.16 0.21
C THR A 57 -1.86 12.01 0.81
N ASN A 58 -3.16 11.97 0.50
CA ASN A 58 -3.98 10.78 0.71
C ASN A 58 -3.42 9.73 -0.25
N LEU A 59 -2.25 9.17 0.12
CA LEU A 59 -1.64 8.10 -0.63
C LEU A 59 -2.49 6.88 -0.37
N SER A 60 -3.34 6.55 -1.35
CA SER A 60 -3.89 5.22 -1.50
C SER A 60 -2.99 4.44 -2.44
N VAL A 61 -2.79 3.16 -2.16
CA VAL A 61 -2.10 2.23 -3.07
C VAL A 61 -3.00 1.02 -3.24
N SER A 62 -3.45 0.76 -4.46
CA SER A 62 -4.18 -0.46 -4.82
C SER A 62 -3.28 -1.50 -5.48
N VAL A 63 -3.77 -2.73 -5.62
CA VAL A 63 -3.09 -3.77 -6.41
C VAL A 63 -2.88 -3.31 -7.86
N ASN A 64 -3.89 -2.69 -8.48
CA ASN A 64 -3.81 -2.15 -9.84
C ASN A 64 -2.76 -1.06 -10.01
N ASP A 65 -2.57 -0.20 -9.00
CA ASP A 65 -1.51 0.80 -9.00
C ASP A 65 -0.12 0.16 -9.11
N LEU A 66 0.13 -0.92 -8.35
CA LEU A 66 1.42 -1.61 -8.38
C LEU A 66 1.62 -2.44 -9.66
N LEU A 67 0.55 -3.03 -10.21
CA LEU A 67 0.58 -3.76 -11.49
C LEU A 67 0.99 -2.88 -12.67
N ARG A 68 0.33 -1.71 -12.78
CA ARG A 68 0.54 -0.75 -13.88
C ARG A 68 1.79 0.09 -13.69
N GLY A 69 2.25 0.18 -12.44
CA GLY A 69 3.26 1.12 -12.01
C GLY A 69 2.64 2.46 -11.62
N LYS A 70 3.12 3.03 -10.53
CA LYS A 70 2.70 4.34 -10.00
C LYS A 70 3.91 5.25 -9.91
N ILE A 71 3.75 6.47 -10.41
CA ILE A 71 4.75 7.54 -10.30
C ILE A 71 4.21 8.57 -9.30
N ILE A 72 5.02 8.91 -8.32
CA ILE A 72 4.65 9.83 -7.23
C ILE A 72 5.65 10.97 -7.21
N GLU A 73 5.16 12.18 -7.41
CA GLU A 73 5.95 13.40 -7.29
C GLU A 73 5.97 13.88 -5.84
N CYS A 74 7.17 14.17 -5.34
CA CYS A 74 7.45 14.60 -3.98
C CYS A 74 8.12 15.97 -4.02
N LYS A 75 7.73 16.87 -3.12
CA LYS A 75 8.23 18.25 -3.08
C LYS A 75 9.65 18.35 -2.54
N ASP A 76 10.07 17.38 -1.75
CA ASP A 76 11.36 17.28 -1.10
C ASP A 76 11.71 15.81 -0.82
N ILE A 77 12.98 15.58 -0.46
CA ILE A 77 13.51 14.24 -0.22
C ILE A 77 12.92 13.59 1.06
N VAL A 78 12.52 14.38 2.05
CA VAL A 78 11.94 13.85 3.30
C VAL A 78 10.55 13.28 3.03
N GLU A 79 9.76 13.96 2.20
CA GLU A 79 8.47 13.46 1.72
C GLU A 79 8.63 12.18 0.89
N MET A 80 9.65 12.14 0.00
CA MET A 80 9.93 10.95 -0.79
C MET A 80 10.27 9.74 0.09
N LEU A 81 11.14 9.90 1.09
CA LEU A 81 11.51 8.82 2.01
C LEU A 81 10.31 8.33 2.83
N ALA A 82 9.45 9.23 3.28
CA ALA A 82 8.23 8.86 4.01
C ALA A 82 7.22 8.10 3.13
N ILE A 83 7.11 8.47 1.86
CA ILE A 83 6.27 7.77 0.88
C ILE A 83 6.86 6.40 0.52
N GLU A 84 8.18 6.30 0.37
CA GLU A 84 8.87 5.03 0.11
C GLU A 84 8.57 4.00 1.20
N GLU A 85 8.62 4.41 2.48
CA GLU A 85 8.30 3.52 3.59
C GLU A 85 6.86 3.01 3.54
N GLN A 86 5.89 3.89 3.25
CA GLN A 86 4.49 3.50 3.11
C GLN A 86 4.27 2.52 1.94
N ILE A 87 5.03 2.66 0.86
CA ILE A 87 4.96 1.74 -0.27
C ILE A 87 5.56 0.38 0.09
N LYS A 88 6.64 0.35 0.89
CA LYS A 88 7.20 -0.92 1.40
C LYS A 88 6.17 -1.64 2.28
N GLU A 89 5.49 -0.93 3.17
CA GLU A 89 4.39 -1.49 3.96
C GLU A 89 3.26 -2.04 3.07
N ALA A 90 2.83 -1.27 2.06
CA ALA A 90 1.83 -1.72 1.09
C ALA A 90 2.28 -2.98 0.32
N ALA A 91 3.55 -3.05 -0.07
CA ALA A 91 4.13 -4.19 -0.76
C ALA A 91 4.14 -5.44 0.13
N HIS A 92 4.48 -5.31 1.41
CA HIS A 92 4.39 -6.42 2.37
C HIS A 92 2.95 -6.95 2.51
N THR A 93 1.97 -6.05 2.61
CA THR A 93 0.54 -6.43 2.59
C THR A 93 0.18 -7.14 1.30
N PHE A 94 0.68 -6.67 0.16
CA PHE A 94 0.41 -7.29 -1.14
C PHE A 94 0.98 -8.71 -1.22
N THR A 95 2.21 -8.94 -0.75
CA THR A 95 2.79 -10.28 -0.66
C THR A 95 1.90 -11.23 0.14
N ASN A 96 1.36 -10.78 1.29
CA ASN A 96 0.46 -11.60 2.09
C ASN A 96 -0.84 -11.95 1.34
N VAL A 97 -1.39 -10.98 0.60
CA VAL A 97 -2.57 -11.19 -0.25
C VAL A 97 -2.28 -12.22 -1.35
N LEU A 98 -1.12 -12.13 -2.02
CA LEU A 98 -0.72 -13.08 -3.07
C LEU A 98 -0.53 -14.50 -2.51
N ASN A 99 0.12 -14.63 -1.36
CA ASN A 99 0.30 -15.91 -0.68
C ASN A 99 -1.04 -16.54 -0.28
N ALA A 100 -1.96 -15.75 0.27
CA ALA A 100 -3.30 -16.21 0.60
C ALA A 100 -4.06 -16.65 -0.68
N ALA A 101 -3.99 -15.83 -1.73
CA ALA A 101 -4.63 -16.13 -3.00
C ALA A 101 -4.11 -17.43 -3.65
N ALA A 102 -2.83 -17.74 -3.51
CA ALA A 102 -2.24 -19.00 -3.97
C ALA A 102 -2.77 -20.24 -3.23
N SER A 103 -3.27 -20.06 -2.00
CA SER A 103 -3.88 -21.15 -1.21
C SER A 103 -5.38 -21.33 -1.47
N PHE A 104 -6.06 -20.31 -1.99
CA PHE A 104 -7.49 -20.40 -2.28
C PHE A 104 -7.75 -21.26 -3.52
N GLY A 105 -8.82 -22.05 -3.49
CA GLY A 105 -9.25 -22.89 -4.60
C GLY A 105 -8.61 -24.29 -4.67
N GLY A 106 -7.71 -24.62 -3.74
CA GLY A 106 -7.20 -25.99 -3.54
C GLY A 106 -7.73 -26.63 -2.27
N ASP A 107 -7.69 -27.96 -2.19
CA ASP A 107 -7.97 -28.70 -0.96
C ASP A 107 -6.79 -28.51 0.02
N VAL A 108 -7.05 -27.91 1.18
CA VAL A 108 -6.06 -27.82 2.26
C VAL A 108 -6.09 -29.12 3.04
N VAL A 109 -5.11 -29.99 2.82
CA VAL A 109 -4.91 -31.19 3.64
C VAL A 109 -4.36 -30.76 5.00
N VAL A 110 -5.23 -30.73 6.00
CA VAL A 110 -4.82 -30.51 7.40
C VAL A 110 -4.55 -31.86 8.05
N GLN A 111 -3.33 -32.08 8.53
CA GLN A 111 -3.00 -33.25 9.31
C GLN A 111 -3.57 -33.07 10.73
N ILE A 112 -4.60 -33.84 11.07
CA ILE A 112 -5.14 -33.88 12.43
C ILE A 112 -4.42 -35.00 13.17
N ASP A 113 -3.48 -34.63 14.04
CA ASP A 113 -2.90 -35.58 14.98
C ASP A 113 -3.99 -35.95 16.00
N ALA A 114 -4.42 -37.21 15.97
CA ALA A 114 -5.29 -37.73 17.01
C ALA A 114 -4.51 -37.75 18.33
N LEU A 115 -4.96 -36.97 19.32
CA LEU A 115 -4.49 -37.04 20.70
C LEU A 115 -4.54 -38.52 21.14
N THR A 116 -3.37 -39.08 21.41
CA THR A 116 -3.19 -40.47 21.87
C THR A 116 -3.37 -40.56 23.37
#